data_AF-A0A6P0RJJ2-F1
#
_entry.id   AF-A0A6P0RJJ2-F1
#
_cell.length_a   1.000
_cell.length_b   1.000
_cell.length_c   1.000
_cell.angle_alpha   90.00
_cell.angle_beta   90.00
_cell.angle_gamma   90.00
#
_symmetry.space_group_name_H-M   'P 1'
#
loop_
_entity.id
_entity.type
_entity.pdbx_description
1 polymer ?
#
loop_
_entity_poly.entity_id
_entity_poly.type
_entity_poly.pdbx_seq_one_letter_code
_entity_poly.pdbx_strand_id
1 'polypeptide(L)'
;NQINQSQQLEEVKAKVISIHVPKTAGTTFKKVLRQIYHLEEIFFDYPHRGDLRHNMLTKPKPGIKVIHGHFPGNKYDSKFPEYRKIIWLRNPIKRLISLYFFWKTWQILVESDAENLPPVKESSLTFLEFAERPDMANQIKSKFVQEQKLTDFYFVGIQEFFSEDLYELKAMLNWPEYELETQNSNPYPEYKLLLKEVLSNQEIVNKISAINQEDIELYREALSLRERRRKVSQIQYYSQNYSSEQNIIGKKRKVNPLLTWGSIDRVIIKNQVLRLSGWVASLDAGMLEGFKVSIGNQEFNFFEQTLNIPSPDVENVHPNLSGSANARFRLKIFLNQQQINQLKYSLITLTPQFQGGEGIVILKVLALLLPLPDDKFIEMIVENGSGKFIRNSFKLLGDLIQRLGLESTDHILDVGCNVGTVAYGLVHYLQPSGRYEGFDMVENFIVWAKKEVTSRKLNFNFNWHNIYHSLYNPTGGISANSFIFPYPDASFNCVCVSHLFTRLQGSEVGYFLDEIYRVLQPGGRCLLICFLVNSESEELIAKGKSSQRLIYEIEDGFTTDISLPEKGIGFRENVLLKWVEERGFNVLEKSYGSWCGRTSSIKEDLLVLEKSISK
;
A
#
# COMPACT_ATOMS: atom_id res chain seq x y z
N ASN A 1 -8.96 -46.02 -6.53
CA ASN A 1 -7.60 -45.82 -7.10
C ASN A 1 -7.32 -44.42 -7.67
N GLN A 2 -8.17 -43.40 -7.46
CA GLN A 2 -7.85 -42.01 -7.85
C GLN A 2 -7.49 -41.09 -6.67
N ILE A 3 -7.49 -41.60 -5.43
CA ILE A 3 -7.12 -40.84 -4.23
C ILE A 3 -5.61 -40.94 -3.92
N ASN A 4 -4.88 -41.84 -4.59
CA ASN A 4 -3.44 -42.06 -4.37
C ASN A 4 -2.51 -41.45 -5.44
N GLN A 5 -3.02 -40.61 -6.36
CA GLN A 5 -2.18 -39.92 -7.36
C GLN A 5 -1.96 -38.43 -7.08
N SER A 6 -2.74 -37.80 -6.21
CA SER A 6 -2.54 -36.39 -5.81
C SER A 6 -1.48 -36.20 -4.71
N GLN A 7 -0.90 -37.29 -4.18
CA GLN A 7 0.24 -37.26 -3.25
C GLN A 7 1.61 -37.51 -3.92
N GLN A 8 1.66 -37.65 -5.25
CA GLN A 8 2.90 -37.75 -6.01
C GLN A 8 2.96 -36.66 -7.07
N LEU A 9 3.33 -35.45 -6.64
CA LEU A 9 4.05 -34.41 -7.40
C LEU A 9 4.19 -33.17 -6.49
N GLU A 10 4.85 -33.31 -5.33
CA GLU A 10 5.62 -32.15 -4.83
C GLU A 10 6.73 -31.93 -5.87
N GLU A 11 6.55 -30.97 -6.78
CA GLU A 11 7.65 -30.56 -7.67
C GLU A 11 8.86 -30.20 -6.80
N VAL A 12 9.96 -30.91 -7.00
CA VAL A 12 11.20 -30.69 -6.26
C VAL A 12 11.69 -29.27 -6.58
N LYS A 13 11.36 -28.30 -5.72
CA LYS A 13 11.79 -26.90 -5.87
C LYS A 13 13.30 -26.84 -6.05
N ALA A 14 13.76 -26.12 -7.08
CA ALA A 14 15.17 -26.03 -7.42
C ALA A 14 16.02 -25.50 -6.24
N LYS A 15 17.21 -26.04 -6.04
CA LYS A 15 18.17 -25.56 -5.03
C LYS A 15 19.04 -24.45 -5.62
N VAL A 16 19.05 -23.26 -5.01
CA VAL A 16 19.64 -22.04 -5.59
C VAL A 16 20.57 -21.31 -4.62
N ILE A 17 21.75 -20.91 -5.10
CA ILE A 17 22.61 -19.94 -4.43
C ILE A 17 22.53 -18.63 -5.22
N SER A 18 21.93 -17.61 -4.64
CA SER A 18 21.76 -16.29 -5.23
C SER A 18 22.74 -15.29 -4.62
N ILE A 19 23.75 -14.91 -5.41
CA ILE A 19 24.67 -13.85 -5.05
C ILE A 19 24.01 -12.51 -5.34
N HIS A 20 23.74 -11.77 -4.27
CA HIS A 20 23.20 -10.43 -4.37
C HIS A 20 24.34 -9.42 -4.45
N VAL A 21 24.54 -8.84 -5.63
CA VAL A 21 25.36 -7.64 -5.80
C VAL A 21 24.52 -6.42 -5.39
N PRO A 22 24.98 -5.53 -4.50
CA PRO A 22 24.23 -4.34 -4.14
C PRO A 22 23.79 -3.52 -5.36
N LYS A 23 22.56 -3.03 -5.33
CA LYS A 23 21.94 -2.16 -6.35
C LYS A 23 21.71 -2.83 -7.72
N THR A 24 21.56 -4.17 -7.74
CA THR A 24 21.17 -4.97 -8.93
C THR A 24 19.79 -5.64 -8.77
N ALA A 25 18.82 -4.91 -8.19
CA ALA A 25 17.45 -5.36 -7.94
C ALA A 25 17.28 -6.50 -6.91
N GLY A 26 18.25 -6.71 -6.00
CA GLY A 26 18.11 -7.76 -4.99
C GLY A 26 16.94 -7.61 -4.02
N THR A 27 16.43 -6.40 -3.75
CA THR A 27 15.19 -6.23 -2.96
C THR A 27 13.99 -6.84 -3.68
N THR A 28 13.84 -6.56 -4.97
CA THR A 28 12.78 -7.14 -5.82
C THR A 28 12.98 -8.64 -5.96
N PHE A 29 14.20 -9.10 -6.23
CA PHE A 29 14.49 -10.53 -6.35
C PHE A 29 14.25 -11.30 -5.05
N LYS A 30 14.55 -10.70 -3.89
CA LYS A 30 14.23 -11.26 -2.57
C LYS A 30 12.72 -11.41 -2.36
N LYS A 31 11.90 -10.49 -2.86
CA LYS A 31 10.43 -10.64 -2.84
C LYS A 31 10.00 -11.85 -3.68
N VAL A 32 10.56 -12.00 -4.88
CA VAL A 32 10.28 -13.14 -5.77
C VAL A 32 10.67 -14.47 -5.11
N LEU A 33 11.86 -14.55 -4.51
CA LEU A 33 12.28 -15.77 -3.79
C LEU A 33 11.32 -16.13 -2.64
N ARG A 34 10.75 -15.15 -1.95
CA ARG A 34 9.77 -15.36 -0.88
C ARG A 34 8.39 -15.80 -1.36
N GLN A 35 8.07 -15.59 -2.65
CA GLN A 35 6.86 -16.13 -3.27
C GLN A 35 7.05 -17.59 -3.66
N ILE A 36 8.29 -17.99 -4.00
CA ILE A 36 8.59 -19.33 -4.55
C ILE A 36 8.97 -20.33 -3.45
N TYR A 37 9.71 -19.90 -2.43
CA TYR A 37 10.24 -20.73 -1.36
C TYR A 37 9.66 -20.32 0.00
N HIS A 38 9.42 -21.30 0.87
CA HIS A 38 9.02 -21.01 2.25
C HIS A 38 10.17 -20.35 3.00
N LEU A 39 9.89 -19.55 4.03
CA LEU A 39 10.90 -18.74 4.70
C LEU A 39 11.99 -19.61 5.36
N GLU A 40 11.61 -20.75 5.90
CA GLU A 40 12.48 -21.79 6.45
C GLU A 40 13.35 -22.49 5.41
N GLU A 41 13.00 -22.39 4.12
CA GLU A 41 13.79 -22.88 2.99
C GLU A 41 14.83 -21.85 2.53
N ILE A 42 14.76 -20.59 3.00
CA ILE A 42 15.62 -19.48 2.55
C ILE A 42 16.60 -19.05 3.67
N PHE A 43 17.88 -19.15 3.38
CA PHE A 43 18.95 -18.61 4.22
C PHE A 43 19.44 -17.25 3.69
N PHE A 44 19.30 -16.20 4.51
CA PHE A 44 19.75 -14.84 4.19
C PHE A 44 21.13 -14.52 4.78
N ASP A 45 22.16 -14.43 3.95
CA ASP A 45 23.56 -14.25 4.34
C ASP A 45 24.06 -12.82 4.04
N TYR A 46 23.93 -11.92 5.03
CA TYR A 46 24.32 -10.52 4.92
C TYR A 46 25.37 -10.17 6.00
N PRO A 47 26.51 -9.55 5.64
CA PRO A 47 27.66 -9.32 6.52
C PRO A 47 27.39 -8.35 7.69
N HIS A 48 26.37 -7.49 7.59
CA HIS A 48 26.03 -6.49 8.62
C HIS A 48 25.31 -7.05 9.86
N ARG A 49 25.18 -8.38 9.99
CA ARG A 49 24.47 -9.06 11.10
C ARG A 49 25.40 -9.75 12.12
N GLY A 50 26.69 -9.40 12.15
CA GLY A 50 27.66 -9.85 13.15
C GLY A 50 28.06 -11.34 13.10
N ASP A 51 29.02 -11.72 13.94
CA ASP A 51 29.69 -13.05 14.00
C ASP A 51 28.78 -14.23 14.41
N LEU A 52 27.50 -13.98 14.73
CA LEU A 52 26.55 -14.99 15.20
C LEU A 52 26.08 -16.00 14.14
N ARG A 53 26.63 -15.99 12.92
CA ARG A 53 26.14 -16.86 11.83
C ARG A 53 27.17 -17.78 11.20
N HIS A 54 28.46 -17.64 11.50
CA HIS A 54 29.44 -18.63 11.04
C HIS A 54 29.19 -20.03 11.67
N ASN A 55 28.55 -20.07 12.85
CA ASN A 55 28.22 -21.30 13.57
C ASN A 55 26.88 -21.97 13.17
N MET A 56 26.07 -21.36 12.29
CA MET A 56 24.76 -21.94 11.88
C MET A 56 24.80 -22.80 10.60
N LEU A 57 25.98 -23.05 10.04
CA LEU A 57 26.17 -23.87 8.84
C LEU A 57 27.07 -25.10 9.06
N THR A 58 27.26 -25.54 10.30
CA THR A 58 28.06 -26.74 10.62
C THR A 58 27.29 -28.05 10.44
N LYS A 59 25.96 -28.00 10.28
CA LYS A 59 25.14 -29.13 9.84
C LYS A 59 24.12 -28.66 8.79
N PRO A 60 24.07 -29.27 7.59
CA PRO A 60 23.04 -28.94 6.61
C PRO A 60 21.69 -29.25 7.24
N LYS A 61 20.88 -28.23 7.51
CA LYS A 61 19.47 -28.45 7.83
C LYS A 61 18.81 -29.02 6.55
N PRO A 62 18.11 -30.16 6.61
CA PRO A 62 17.53 -30.81 5.43
C PRO A 62 16.57 -29.93 4.60
N GLY A 63 16.14 -28.78 5.11
CA GLY A 63 15.14 -27.91 4.47
C GLY A 63 15.65 -26.69 3.69
N ILE A 64 16.94 -26.30 3.76
CA ILE A 64 17.39 -25.08 3.05
C ILE A 64 17.46 -25.35 1.55
N LYS A 65 16.68 -24.62 0.76
CA LYS A 65 16.69 -24.71 -0.71
C LYS A 65 17.27 -23.46 -1.37
N VAL A 66 17.32 -22.33 -0.68
CA VAL A 66 17.86 -21.07 -1.21
C VAL A 66 18.85 -20.44 -0.24
N ILE A 67 19.99 -19.99 -0.75
CA ILE A 67 20.93 -19.12 -0.04
C ILE A 67 21.00 -17.79 -0.78
N HIS A 68 20.69 -16.67 -0.15
CA HIS A 68 20.66 -15.36 -0.78
C HIS A 68 21.34 -14.28 0.06
N GLY A 69 22.23 -13.48 -0.52
CA GLY A 69 22.86 -12.36 0.20
C GLY A 69 24.19 -11.87 -0.37
N HIS A 70 24.96 -11.16 0.44
CA HIS A 70 26.21 -10.50 0.04
C HIS A 70 27.42 -11.35 0.44
N PHE A 71 27.88 -12.21 -0.46
CA PHE A 71 29.05 -13.07 -0.23
C PHE A 71 29.79 -13.37 -1.54
N PRO A 72 31.08 -13.76 -1.47
CA PRO A 72 31.83 -14.22 -2.65
C PRO A 72 31.25 -15.50 -3.24
N GLY A 73 31.30 -15.65 -4.56
CA GLY A 73 30.62 -16.74 -5.26
C GLY A 73 31.16 -18.14 -4.98
N ASN A 74 32.41 -18.24 -4.54
CA ASN A 74 33.03 -19.49 -4.14
C ASN A 74 32.70 -19.92 -2.70
N LYS A 75 32.05 -19.07 -1.87
CA LYS A 75 31.83 -19.32 -0.43
C LYS A 75 31.14 -20.65 -0.14
N TYR A 76 30.26 -21.10 -1.04
CA TYR A 76 29.40 -22.26 -0.84
C TYR A 76 29.69 -23.43 -1.78
N ASP A 77 30.67 -23.32 -2.68
CA ASP A 77 30.92 -24.31 -3.75
C ASP A 77 31.23 -25.70 -3.21
N SER A 78 32.02 -25.81 -2.14
CA SER A 78 32.38 -27.09 -1.52
C SER A 78 31.28 -27.66 -0.62
N LYS A 79 30.40 -26.82 -0.09
CA LYS A 79 29.34 -27.21 0.86
C LYS A 79 28.04 -27.61 0.17
N PHE A 80 27.77 -27.01 -0.98
CA PHE A 80 26.52 -27.11 -1.71
C PHE A 80 26.76 -27.24 -3.22
N PRO A 81 27.58 -28.22 -3.67
CA PRO A 81 27.99 -28.35 -5.07
C PRO A 81 26.80 -28.63 -6.01
N GLU A 82 25.66 -29.10 -5.48
CA GLU A 82 24.44 -29.36 -6.26
C GLU A 82 23.54 -28.13 -6.47
N TYR A 83 23.82 -27.01 -5.79
CA TYR A 83 22.98 -25.80 -5.88
C TYR A 83 23.33 -25.00 -7.13
N ARG A 84 22.31 -24.52 -7.82
CA ARG A 84 22.45 -23.67 -9.00
C ARG A 84 22.83 -22.26 -8.59
N LYS A 85 24.06 -21.83 -8.92
CA LYS A 85 24.55 -20.48 -8.63
C LYS A 85 23.99 -19.47 -9.63
N ILE A 86 23.43 -18.38 -9.11
CA ILE A 86 22.87 -17.29 -9.91
C ILE A 86 23.35 -15.94 -9.40
N ILE A 87 23.48 -14.97 -10.30
CA ILE A 87 23.91 -13.62 -9.98
C ILE A 87 23.19 -12.58 -10.86
N TRP A 88 22.90 -11.42 -10.29
CA TRP A 88 22.33 -10.28 -11.00
C TRP A 88 23.34 -9.16 -11.10
N LEU A 89 23.61 -8.72 -12.34
CA LEU A 89 24.54 -7.64 -12.66
C LEU A 89 23.79 -6.41 -13.17
N ARG A 90 24.49 -5.28 -13.23
CA ARG A 90 23.99 -4.00 -13.75
C ARG A 90 25.15 -3.27 -14.39
N ASN A 91 24.88 -2.36 -15.32
CA ASN A 91 25.93 -1.49 -15.85
C ASN A 91 26.73 -0.86 -14.68
N PRO A 92 28.06 -1.04 -14.62
CA PRO A 92 28.87 -0.63 -13.47
C PRO A 92 28.75 0.86 -13.13
N ILE A 93 28.65 1.74 -14.13
CA ILE A 93 28.48 3.18 -13.93
C ILE A 93 27.10 3.47 -13.32
N LYS A 94 26.02 2.90 -13.90
CA LYS A 94 24.66 3.07 -13.35
C LYS A 94 24.54 2.48 -11.93
N ARG A 95 25.22 1.37 -11.65
CA ARG A 95 25.29 0.75 -10.32
C ARG A 95 25.99 1.68 -9.33
N LEU A 96 27.14 2.25 -9.71
CA LEU A 96 27.93 3.15 -8.86
C LEU A 96 27.17 4.43 -8.52
N ILE A 97 26.48 5.04 -9.50
CA ILE A 97 25.57 6.17 -9.27
C ILE A 97 24.48 5.77 -8.27
N SER A 98 23.85 4.61 -8.45
CA SER A 98 22.82 4.12 -7.53
C SER A 98 23.36 3.82 -6.11
N LEU A 99 24.61 3.40 -6.01
CA LEU A 99 25.30 3.13 -4.75
C LEU A 99 25.68 4.43 -4.04
N TYR A 100 26.12 5.47 -4.77
CA TYR A 100 26.43 6.80 -4.24
C TYR A 100 25.23 7.41 -3.49
N PHE A 101 24.04 7.39 -4.10
CA PHE A 101 22.83 7.88 -3.44
C PHE A 101 22.45 7.02 -2.23
N PHE A 102 22.61 5.69 -2.30
CA PHE A 102 22.38 4.83 -1.14
C PHE A 102 23.33 5.14 0.01
N TRP A 103 24.61 5.36 -0.29
CA TRP A 103 25.62 5.72 0.71
C TRP A 103 25.33 7.09 1.33
N LYS A 104 24.97 8.11 0.54
CA LYS A 104 24.54 9.42 1.05
C LYS A 104 23.38 9.30 2.04
N THR A 105 22.36 8.55 1.70
CA THR A 105 21.21 8.31 2.61
C THR A 105 21.63 7.60 3.88
N TRP A 106 22.52 6.61 3.77
CA TRP A 106 22.98 5.84 4.92
C TRP A 106 23.81 6.69 5.88
N GLN A 107 24.64 7.60 5.38
CA GLN A 107 25.38 8.57 6.22
C GLN A 107 24.43 9.51 6.97
N ILE A 108 23.40 10.05 6.30
CA ILE A 108 22.39 10.92 6.92
C ILE A 108 21.63 10.19 8.05
N LEU A 109 21.28 8.92 7.82
CA LEU A 109 20.57 8.11 8.82
C LEU A 109 21.45 7.75 10.02
N VAL A 110 22.77 7.62 9.84
CA VAL A 110 23.72 7.34 10.93
C VAL A 110 24.06 8.61 11.71
N GLU A 111 24.11 9.79 11.05
CA GLU A 111 24.27 11.10 11.71
C GLU A 111 23.10 11.44 12.66
N SER A 112 21.88 10.94 12.40
CA SER A 112 20.71 11.20 13.25
C SER A 112 20.60 10.34 14.51
N ASP A 113 21.40 9.27 14.65
CA ASP A 113 21.28 8.28 15.73
C ASP A 113 22.43 8.34 16.77
N ALA A 114 23.46 9.17 16.58
CA ALA A 114 24.65 9.16 17.46
C ALA A 114 25.03 10.58 17.95
N GLU A 115 24.53 10.97 19.13
CA GLU A 115 24.81 12.27 19.76
C GLU A 115 26.29 12.55 20.14
N ASN A 116 27.26 11.65 19.90
CA ASN A 116 28.64 11.82 20.42
C ASN A 116 29.80 11.25 19.57
N LEU A 117 29.71 11.24 18.24
CA LEU A 117 30.89 11.02 17.38
C LEU A 117 31.19 12.26 16.54
N PRO A 118 32.47 12.57 16.26
CA PRO A 118 32.81 13.73 15.43
C PRO A 118 32.12 13.60 14.06
N PRO A 119 31.69 14.73 13.46
CA PRO A 119 31.03 14.71 12.16
C PRO A 119 31.93 13.98 11.17
N VAL A 120 31.39 12.94 10.53
CA VAL A 120 32.11 12.20 9.51
C VAL A 120 32.32 13.17 8.36
N LYS A 121 33.55 13.66 8.19
CA LYS A 121 33.99 14.56 7.09
C LYS A 121 33.63 14.05 5.68
N GLU A 122 33.15 12.82 5.55
CA GLU A 122 32.81 12.19 4.28
C GLU A 122 31.41 12.55 3.74
N SER A 123 30.47 13.11 4.50
CA SER A 123 29.10 13.36 4.01
C SER A 123 28.98 14.42 2.88
N SER A 124 30.08 15.10 2.54
CA SER A 124 30.16 16.13 1.49
C SER A 124 30.75 15.67 0.15
N LEU A 125 31.16 14.40 -0.01
CA LEU A 125 31.82 13.95 -1.24
C LEU A 125 30.91 14.10 -2.47
N THR A 126 31.47 14.66 -3.54
CA THR A 126 30.87 14.63 -4.88
C THR A 126 30.84 13.19 -5.42
N PHE A 127 30.04 12.95 -6.46
CA PHE A 127 29.97 11.64 -7.08
C PHE A 127 31.33 11.16 -7.64
N LEU A 128 32.12 12.07 -8.21
CA LEU A 128 33.45 11.75 -8.74
C LEU A 128 34.41 11.34 -7.62
N GLU A 129 34.47 12.11 -6.53
CA GLU A 129 35.32 11.78 -5.39
C GLU A 129 34.90 10.46 -4.74
N PHE A 130 33.60 10.19 -4.64
CA PHE A 130 33.09 8.89 -4.19
C PHE A 130 33.51 7.75 -5.13
N ALA A 131 33.36 7.95 -6.44
CA ALA A 131 33.69 6.95 -7.46
C ALA A 131 35.20 6.65 -7.55
N GLU A 132 36.04 7.62 -7.21
CA GLU A 132 37.51 7.51 -7.22
C GLU A 132 38.10 6.84 -5.98
N ARG A 133 37.28 6.55 -4.97
CA ARG A 133 37.76 5.82 -3.79
C ARG A 133 38.24 4.42 -4.17
N PRO A 134 39.42 3.97 -3.67
CA PRO A 134 39.95 2.64 -3.98
C PRO A 134 38.98 1.50 -3.63
N ASP A 135 38.16 1.65 -2.58
CA ASP A 135 37.19 0.63 -2.16
C ASP A 135 35.95 0.55 -3.06
N MET A 136 35.73 1.51 -3.97
CA MET A 136 34.63 1.54 -4.94
C MET A 136 35.01 0.94 -6.32
N ALA A 137 36.30 0.81 -6.62
CA ALA A 137 36.79 0.23 -7.87
C ALA A 137 36.52 -1.28 -7.94
N ASN A 138 36.07 -1.76 -9.10
CA ASN A 138 35.92 -3.19 -9.45
C ASN A 138 35.22 -4.03 -8.35
N GLN A 139 34.21 -3.49 -7.68
CA GLN A 139 33.58 -4.17 -6.54
C GLN A 139 32.85 -5.45 -6.94
N ILE A 140 32.28 -5.53 -8.15
CA ILE A 140 31.57 -6.74 -8.61
C ILE A 140 32.60 -7.87 -8.75
N LYS A 141 33.71 -7.60 -9.46
CA LYS A 141 34.80 -8.55 -9.66
C LYS A 141 35.46 -8.92 -8.34
N SER A 142 35.93 -7.95 -7.55
CA SER A 142 36.74 -8.22 -6.35
C SER A 142 35.94 -8.85 -5.19
N LYS A 143 34.67 -8.50 -4.99
CA LYS A 143 33.90 -8.94 -3.81
C LYS A 143 32.94 -10.10 -4.07
N PHE A 144 32.42 -10.24 -5.29
CA PHE A 144 31.34 -11.19 -5.59
C PHE A 144 31.75 -12.28 -6.57
N VAL A 145 32.42 -11.93 -7.67
CA VAL A 145 32.83 -12.92 -8.68
C VAL A 145 34.19 -13.55 -8.35
N GLN A 146 35.12 -12.76 -7.83
CA GLN A 146 36.51 -13.12 -7.54
C GLN A 146 37.16 -13.81 -8.76
N GLU A 147 37.82 -14.95 -8.54
CA GLU A 147 38.53 -15.72 -9.58
C GLU A 147 37.58 -16.51 -10.48
N GLN A 148 36.28 -16.55 -10.19
CA GLN A 148 35.31 -17.31 -10.98
C GLN A 148 35.02 -16.63 -12.33
N LYS A 149 34.59 -17.44 -13.31
CA LYS A 149 34.09 -16.97 -14.60
C LYS A 149 32.58 -16.87 -14.55
N LEU A 150 31.99 -15.96 -15.33
CA LEU A 150 30.53 -15.86 -15.41
C LEU A 150 29.88 -17.12 -16.00
N THR A 151 30.64 -17.91 -16.76
CA THR A 151 30.22 -19.23 -17.26
C THR A 151 30.06 -20.28 -16.16
N ASP A 152 30.63 -20.06 -14.97
CA ASP A 152 30.49 -20.96 -13.81
C ASP A 152 29.15 -20.77 -13.08
N PHE A 153 28.39 -19.74 -13.47
CA PHE A 153 27.06 -19.45 -12.95
C PHE A 153 26.01 -20.12 -13.81
N TYR A 154 25.06 -20.80 -13.18
CA TYR A 154 23.88 -21.36 -13.84
C TYR A 154 23.05 -20.28 -14.54
N PHE A 155 22.99 -19.08 -13.94
CA PHE A 155 22.30 -17.95 -14.53
C PHE A 155 22.97 -16.62 -14.17
N VAL A 156 23.15 -15.78 -15.19
CA VAL A 156 23.58 -14.39 -15.05
C VAL A 156 22.47 -13.51 -15.61
N GLY A 157 21.83 -12.76 -14.72
CA GLY A 157 20.76 -11.81 -15.06
C GLY A 157 21.27 -10.38 -15.10
N ILE A 158 20.60 -9.54 -15.88
CA ILE A 158 20.95 -8.14 -16.05
C ILE A 158 19.79 -7.26 -15.57
N GLN A 159 20.07 -6.34 -14.64
CA GLN A 159 19.06 -5.50 -14.00
C GLN A 159 18.29 -4.65 -15.01
N GLU A 160 18.95 -4.17 -16.06
CA GLU A 160 18.33 -3.42 -17.14
C GLU A 160 17.26 -4.23 -17.91
N PHE A 161 17.31 -5.56 -17.83
CA PHE A 161 16.38 -6.50 -18.45
C PHE A 161 15.74 -7.43 -17.41
N PHE A 162 15.59 -6.96 -16.17
CA PHE A 162 15.30 -7.81 -15.02
C PHE A 162 14.02 -8.64 -15.21
N SER A 163 12.96 -8.06 -15.74
CA SER A 163 11.68 -8.72 -16.02
C SER A 163 11.84 -9.91 -16.96
N GLU A 164 12.49 -9.68 -18.09
CA GLU A 164 12.71 -10.66 -19.16
C GLU A 164 13.65 -11.77 -18.70
N ASP A 165 14.75 -11.39 -18.04
CA ASP A 165 15.72 -12.34 -17.51
C ASP A 165 15.13 -13.18 -16.38
N LEU A 166 14.25 -12.60 -15.56
CA LEU A 166 13.59 -13.33 -14.49
C LEU A 166 12.60 -14.35 -15.05
N TYR A 167 11.88 -14.00 -16.12
CA TYR A 167 11.00 -14.94 -16.83
C TYR A 167 11.78 -16.10 -17.45
N GLU A 168 12.95 -15.84 -18.04
CA GLU A 168 13.85 -16.88 -18.53
C GLU A 168 14.37 -17.77 -17.39
N LEU A 169 14.80 -17.17 -16.28
CA LEU A 169 15.26 -17.90 -15.09
C LEU A 169 14.16 -18.80 -14.53
N LYS A 170 12.92 -18.30 -14.48
CA LYS A 170 11.74 -19.07 -14.06
C LYS A 170 11.61 -20.33 -14.89
N ALA A 171 11.63 -20.22 -16.21
CA ALA A 171 11.56 -21.38 -17.11
C ALA A 171 12.74 -22.35 -16.89
N MET A 172 13.96 -21.82 -16.73
CA MET A 172 15.16 -22.65 -16.50
C MET A 172 15.17 -23.37 -15.14
N LEU A 173 14.50 -22.83 -14.13
CA LEU A 173 14.39 -23.43 -12.80
C LEU A 173 13.08 -24.18 -12.58
N ASN A 174 12.19 -24.18 -13.57
CA ASN A 174 10.81 -24.67 -13.45
C ASN A 174 10.12 -24.06 -12.21
N TRP A 175 10.26 -22.75 -12.04
CA TRP A 175 9.61 -22.03 -10.96
C TRP A 175 8.11 -21.84 -11.25
N PRO A 176 7.26 -21.90 -10.21
CA PRO A 176 5.85 -21.59 -10.34
C PRO A 176 5.65 -20.12 -10.74
N GLU A 177 4.40 -19.76 -11.07
CA GLU A 177 4.04 -18.36 -11.29
C GLU A 177 4.35 -17.51 -10.03
N TYR A 178 4.77 -16.28 -10.26
CA TYR A 178 5.01 -15.27 -9.23
C TYR A 178 4.63 -13.89 -9.79
N GLU A 179 4.31 -12.97 -8.89
CA GLU A 179 3.99 -11.59 -9.24
C GLU A 179 5.25 -10.72 -9.20
N LEU A 180 5.47 -9.98 -10.29
CA LEU A 180 6.57 -9.02 -10.40
C LEU A 180 6.05 -7.58 -10.28
N GLU A 181 6.26 -6.97 -9.11
CA GLU A 181 6.10 -5.53 -8.94
C GLU A 181 7.23 -4.78 -9.66
N THR A 182 7.02 -4.38 -10.94
CA THR A 182 8.00 -3.57 -11.67
C THR A 182 7.88 -2.09 -11.30
N GLN A 183 8.43 -1.69 -10.16
CA GLN A 183 8.81 -0.29 -9.93
C GLN A 183 10.17 -0.23 -9.24
N ASN A 184 11.20 0.16 -10.00
CA ASN A 184 12.51 0.48 -9.43
C ASN A 184 13.01 1.80 -10.02
N SER A 185 12.47 2.90 -9.49
CA SER A 185 13.06 4.22 -9.65
C SER A 185 13.63 4.65 -8.32
N ASN A 186 14.94 4.92 -8.29
CA ASN A 186 15.59 5.52 -7.13
C ASN A 186 14.81 6.81 -6.76
N PRO A 187 14.29 6.93 -5.53
CA PRO A 187 13.33 7.99 -5.16
C PRO A 187 13.90 9.41 -5.22
N TYR A 188 15.23 9.56 -5.37
CA TYR A 188 15.89 10.86 -5.43
C TYR A 188 15.74 11.53 -6.82
N PRO A 189 15.15 12.73 -6.93
CA PRO A 189 15.11 13.49 -8.20
C PRO A 189 16.51 13.76 -8.76
N GLU A 190 17.48 14.03 -7.89
CA GLU A 190 18.89 14.22 -8.19
C GLU A 190 19.54 12.99 -8.84
N TYR A 191 19.04 11.78 -8.56
CA TYR A 191 19.57 10.58 -9.20
C TYR A 191 19.32 10.57 -10.70
N LYS A 192 18.14 11.00 -11.16
CA LYS A 192 17.85 11.09 -12.60
C LYS A 192 18.69 12.18 -13.27
N LEU A 193 18.94 13.29 -12.58
CA LEU A 193 19.79 14.39 -13.05
C LEU A 193 21.25 13.96 -13.15
N LEU A 194 21.83 13.41 -12.08
CA LEU A 194 23.22 12.93 -12.06
C LEU A 194 23.43 11.79 -13.05
N LEU A 195 22.45 10.88 -13.20
CA LEU A 195 22.51 9.82 -14.20
C LEU A 195 22.55 10.39 -15.62
N LYS A 196 21.77 11.43 -15.92
CA LYS A 196 21.82 12.12 -17.21
C LYS A 196 23.15 12.84 -17.41
N GLU A 197 23.59 13.59 -16.40
CA GLU A 197 24.84 14.37 -16.42
C GLU A 197 26.05 13.48 -16.69
N VAL A 198 26.25 12.45 -15.86
CA VAL A 198 27.37 11.50 -15.97
C VAL A 198 27.35 10.80 -17.31
N LEU A 199 26.21 10.25 -17.74
CA LEU A 199 26.12 9.50 -19.00
C LEU A 199 26.23 10.39 -20.24
N SER A 200 25.98 11.70 -20.12
CA SER A 200 26.16 12.67 -21.21
C SER A 200 27.59 13.21 -21.34
N ASN A 201 28.45 12.97 -20.34
CA ASN A 201 29.83 13.44 -20.32
C ASN A 201 30.80 12.27 -20.59
N GLN A 202 31.33 12.21 -21.80
CA GLN A 202 32.21 11.13 -22.23
C GLN A 202 33.52 11.06 -21.45
N GLU A 203 34.05 12.20 -20.98
CA GLU A 203 35.28 12.24 -20.17
C GLU A 203 35.07 11.59 -18.81
N ILE A 204 33.96 11.92 -18.13
CA ILE A 204 33.57 11.29 -16.86
C ILE A 204 33.32 9.78 -17.06
N VAL A 205 32.60 9.40 -18.12
CA VAL A 205 32.35 7.99 -18.44
C VAL A 205 33.66 7.23 -18.66
N ASN A 206 34.60 7.80 -19.41
CA ASN A 206 35.90 7.17 -19.67
C ASN A 206 36.71 7.02 -18.37
N LYS A 207 36.73 8.05 -17.53
CA LYS A 207 37.44 8.03 -16.24
C LYS A 207 36.89 6.94 -15.31
N ILE A 208 35.58 6.90 -15.10
CA ILE A 208 34.93 5.90 -14.23
C ILE A 208 35.07 4.49 -14.82
N SER A 209 35.01 4.36 -16.15
CA SER A 209 35.21 3.08 -16.85
C SER A 209 36.63 2.54 -16.67
N ALA A 210 37.65 3.41 -16.67
CA ALA A 210 39.04 3.00 -16.42
C ALA A 210 39.24 2.50 -14.98
N ILE A 211 38.62 3.17 -14.00
CA ILE A 211 38.65 2.74 -12.59
C ILE A 211 37.90 1.40 -12.40
N ASN A 212 36.85 1.16 -13.19
CA ASN A 212 35.98 -0.02 -13.07
C ASN A 212 36.14 -0.99 -14.26
N GLN A 213 37.34 -1.09 -14.84
CA GLN A 213 37.57 -1.81 -16.09
C GLN A 213 37.13 -3.28 -16.01
N GLU A 214 37.46 -3.99 -14.92
CA GLU A 214 37.12 -5.41 -14.76
C GLU A 214 35.61 -5.61 -14.61
N ASP A 215 34.92 -4.73 -13.88
CA ASP A 215 33.46 -4.77 -13.76
C ASP A 215 32.77 -4.48 -15.11
N ILE A 216 33.37 -3.61 -15.94
CA ILE A 216 32.88 -3.29 -17.29
C ILE A 216 33.06 -4.49 -18.23
N GLU A 217 34.19 -5.17 -18.16
CA GLU A 217 34.45 -6.39 -18.92
C GLU A 217 33.50 -7.52 -18.51
N LEU A 218 33.29 -7.73 -17.21
CA LEU A 218 32.29 -8.67 -16.69
C LEU A 218 30.87 -8.34 -17.19
N TYR A 219 30.48 -7.07 -17.19
CA TYR A 219 29.16 -6.67 -17.67
C TYR A 219 28.99 -6.93 -19.17
N ARG A 220 30.04 -6.72 -19.99
CA ARG A 220 30.03 -7.06 -21.43
C ARG A 220 29.96 -8.57 -21.66
N GLU A 221 30.68 -9.35 -20.87
CA GLU A 221 30.60 -10.82 -20.90
C GLU A 221 29.18 -11.28 -20.54
N ALA A 222 28.57 -10.71 -19.50
CA ALA A 222 27.20 -11.00 -19.08
C ALA A 222 26.17 -10.71 -20.19
N LEU A 223 26.29 -9.57 -20.88
CA LEU A 223 25.47 -9.25 -22.05
C LEU A 223 25.63 -10.31 -23.16
N SER A 224 26.85 -10.73 -23.43
CA SER A 224 27.15 -11.76 -24.43
C SER A 224 26.61 -13.15 -24.04
N LEU A 225 26.62 -13.50 -22.75
CA LEU A 225 26.02 -14.73 -22.23
C LEU A 225 24.49 -14.70 -22.34
N ARG A 226 23.88 -13.55 -22.02
CA ARG A 226 22.46 -13.31 -22.19
C ARG A 226 22.03 -13.44 -23.65
N GLU A 227 22.73 -12.81 -24.57
CA GLU A 227 22.41 -12.91 -26.01
C GLU A 227 22.50 -14.35 -26.52
N ARG A 228 23.52 -15.10 -26.11
CA ARG A 228 23.64 -16.53 -26.42
C ARG A 228 22.47 -17.33 -25.87
N ARG A 229 22.11 -17.13 -24.59
CA ARG A 229 20.96 -17.77 -23.95
C ARG A 229 19.66 -17.51 -24.72
N ARG A 230 19.42 -16.26 -25.13
CA ARG A 230 18.21 -15.86 -25.87
C ARG A 230 18.14 -16.39 -27.29
N LYS A 231 19.26 -16.59 -27.97
CA LYS A 231 19.30 -17.23 -29.31
C LYS A 231 18.98 -18.73 -29.25
N VAL A 232 19.21 -19.38 -28.10
CA VAL A 232 18.96 -20.81 -27.89
C VAL A 232 17.53 -21.06 -27.38
N SER A 233 16.94 -20.12 -26.64
CA SER A 233 15.57 -20.21 -26.14
C SER A 233 14.53 -19.85 -27.22
N GLN A 234 13.99 -20.84 -27.96
CA GLN A 234 12.85 -20.64 -28.87
C GLN A 234 11.54 -20.35 -28.10
N ILE A 235 11.37 -19.14 -27.56
CA ILE A 235 10.10 -18.70 -26.95
C ILE A 235 9.46 -17.68 -27.90
N GLN A 236 8.38 -18.08 -28.58
CA GLN A 236 7.53 -17.22 -29.41
C GLN A 236 6.54 -16.44 -28.53
N TYR A 237 6.43 -15.13 -28.76
CA TYR A 237 5.44 -14.26 -28.12
C TYR A 237 4.10 -14.35 -28.84
N TYR A 238 3.01 -14.64 -28.10
CA TYR A 238 1.64 -14.47 -28.58
C TYR A 238 1.12 -13.07 -28.21
N SER A 239 0.79 -12.27 -29.22
CA SER A 239 -0.08 -11.09 -29.07
C SER A 239 -1.48 -11.46 -29.59
N GLN A 240 -2.50 -11.41 -28.75
CA GLN A 240 -3.89 -11.42 -29.21
C GLN A 240 -4.49 -10.01 -29.12
N ASN A 241 -4.84 -9.50 -30.30
CA ASN A 241 -5.85 -8.47 -30.47
C ASN A 241 -7.21 -9.02 -30.01
N TYR A 242 -7.94 -8.24 -29.21
CA TYR A 242 -9.39 -8.31 -29.17
C TYR A 242 -9.96 -6.91 -29.30
N SER A 243 -10.61 -6.66 -30.43
CA SER A 243 -11.60 -5.63 -30.62
C SER A 243 -12.94 -6.31 -30.86
N SER A 244 -13.89 -6.13 -29.95
CA SER A 244 -15.32 -5.91 -30.26
C SER A 244 -16.08 -5.78 -28.94
N GLU A 245 -16.96 -4.79 -28.92
CA GLU A 245 -17.72 -4.28 -27.79
C GLU A 245 -18.49 -5.35 -27.00
N GLN A 246 -18.39 -5.27 -25.68
CA GLN A 246 -19.53 -5.43 -24.78
C GLN A 246 -19.48 -4.30 -23.77
N ASN A 247 -20.51 -3.44 -23.81
CA ASN A 247 -20.77 -2.45 -22.78
C ASN A 247 -21.11 -3.19 -21.48
N ILE A 248 -20.11 -3.40 -20.64
CA ILE A 248 -20.29 -3.51 -19.20
C ILE A 248 -19.82 -2.18 -18.65
N ILE A 249 -20.72 -1.45 -18.01
CA ILE A 249 -20.42 -0.21 -17.30
C ILE A 249 -19.50 -0.59 -16.14
N GLY A 250 -18.19 -0.65 -16.42
CA GLY A 250 -17.17 -0.86 -15.42
C GLY A 250 -17.07 0.40 -14.57
N LYS A 251 -17.23 0.24 -13.24
CA LYS A 251 -16.90 1.30 -12.28
C LYS A 251 -15.54 1.90 -12.62
N LYS A 252 -15.42 3.24 -12.53
CA LYS A 252 -14.22 4.00 -12.91
C LYS A 252 -12.94 3.35 -12.35
N ARG A 253 -11.91 3.36 -13.19
CA ARG A 253 -10.58 2.83 -12.90
C ARG A 253 -9.99 3.51 -11.65
N LYS A 254 -9.54 2.66 -10.73
CA LYS A 254 -8.84 2.89 -9.45
C LYS A 254 -7.91 4.12 -9.43
N VAL A 255 -8.01 4.94 -8.39
CA VAL A 255 -7.04 5.99 -8.07
C VAL A 255 -6.51 5.72 -6.66
N ASN A 256 -5.24 5.34 -6.54
CA ASN A 256 -4.56 5.41 -5.25
C ASN A 256 -4.15 6.87 -5.04
N PRO A 257 -4.83 7.64 -4.18
CA PRO A 257 -4.53 9.06 -4.07
C PRO A 257 -3.15 9.28 -3.46
N LEU A 258 -2.47 10.30 -3.95
CA LEU A 258 -1.24 10.82 -3.34
C LEU A 258 -1.53 11.26 -1.90
N LEU A 259 -0.56 11.04 -1.01
CA LEU A 259 -0.68 11.44 0.39
C LEU A 259 -0.69 12.97 0.47
N THR A 260 -1.86 13.53 0.76
CA THR A 260 -2.06 14.98 0.88
C THR A 260 -2.85 15.33 2.13
N TRP A 261 -2.59 16.50 2.68
CA TRP A 261 -3.39 17.12 3.74
C TRP A 261 -3.91 18.44 3.25
N GLY A 262 -5.12 18.79 3.67
CA GLY A 262 -5.73 20.05 3.29
C GLY A 262 -7.09 20.25 3.92
N SER A 263 -7.60 21.46 3.76
CA SER A 263 -8.87 21.91 4.32
C SER A 263 -9.49 23.00 3.44
N ILE A 264 -10.82 23.06 3.41
CA ILE A 264 -11.58 24.23 2.97
C ILE A 264 -11.94 25.05 4.21
N ASP A 265 -11.23 26.16 4.39
CA ASP A 265 -11.33 27.00 5.59
C ASP A 265 -12.48 28.01 5.47
N ARG A 266 -12.73 28.53 4.27
CA ARG A 266 -13.76 29.52 4.05
C ARG A 266 -14.59 29.22 2.82
N VAL A 267 -15.89 29.40 2.98
CA VAL A 267 -16.88 29.32 1.90
C VAL A 267 -17.72 30.59 1.94
N ILE A 268 -17.78 31.31 0.82
CA ILE A 268 -18.56 32.56 0.68
C ILE A 268 -19.40 32.47 -0.59
N ILE A 269 -20.68 32.82 -0.50
CA ILE A 269 -21.55 32.95 -1.67
C ILE A 269 -21.93 34.41 -1.81
N LYS A 270 -21.64 35.03 -2.95
CA LYS A 270 -22.06 36.41 -3.25
C LYS A 270 -22.20 36.60 -4.75
N ASN A 271 -23.32 37.20 -5.17
CA ASN A 271 -23.62 37.50 -6.58
C ASN A 271 -23.46 36.27 -7.48
N GLN A 272 -24.06 35.14 -7.10
CA GLN A 272 -24.00 33.88 -7.84
C GLN A 272 -22.59 33.25 -7.99
N VAL A 273 -21.61 33.73 -7.22
CA VAL A 273 -20.26 33.17 -7.18
C VAL A 273 -20.02 32.51 -5.83
N LEU A 274 -19.71 31.21 -5.87
CA LEU A 274 -19.18 30.46 -4.75
C LEU A 274 -17.66 30.65 -4.70
N ARG A 275 -17.17 31.24 -3.62
CA ARG A 275 -15.76 31.43 -3.34
C ARG A 275 -15.31 30.45 -2.27
N LEU A 276 -14.36 29.60 -2.62
CA LEU A 276 -13.72 28.67 -1.69
C LEU A 276 -12.29 29.13 -1.44
N SER A 277 -11.83 29.08 -0.20
CA SER A 277 -10.41 29.23 0.10
C SER A 277 -9.99 28.25 1.18
N GLY A 278 -8.78 27.76 1.06
CA GLY A 278 -8.25 26.72 1.92
C GLY A 278 -6.76 26.55 1.70
N TRP A 279 -6.26 25.39 2.11
CA TRP A 279 -4.90 24.97 1.83
C TRP A 279 -4.85 23.49 1.50
N VAL A 280 -3.85 23.08 0.72
CA VAL A 280 -3.53 21.68 0.48
C VAL A 280 -2.04 21.55 0.19
N ALA A 281 -1.41 20.54 0.78
CA ALA A 281 -0.02 20.19 0.57
C ALA A 281 0.12 18.68 0.44
N SER A 282 1.13 18.25 -0.30
CA SER A 282 1.43 16.83 -0.50
C SER A 282 2.57 16.38 0.40
N LEU A 283 2.71 15.09 0.65
CA LEU A 283 3.89 14.57 1.33
C LEU A 283 5.14 14.83 0.47
N ASP A 284 5.08 14.46 -0.80
CA ASP A 284 6.24 14.42 -1.72
C ASP A 284 5.89 14.69 -3.19
N ALA A 285 4.66 15.12 -3.50
CA ALA A 285 4.19 15.33 -4.87
C ALA A 285 4.40 16.76 -5.42
N GLY A 286 5.08 17.62 -4.66
CA GLY A 286 5.37 18.99 -5.05
C GLY A 286 4.17 19.94 -4.93
N MET A 287 4.16 20.95 -5.80
CA MET A 287 3.18 22.04 -5.81
C MET A 287 1.86 21.62 -6.45
N LEU A 288 0.78 22.27 -6.02
CA LEU A 288 -0.56 22.03 -6.52
C LEU A 288 -0.71 22.56 -7.96
N GLU A 289 -1.20 21.72 -8.87
CA GLU A 289 -1.41 22.07 -10.28
C GLU A 289 -2.86 22.44 -10.60
N GLY A 290 -3.82 21.95 -9.80
CA GLY A 290 -5.23 22.23 -10.04
C GLY A 290 -6.18 21.51 -9.10
N PHE A 291 -7.47 21.59 -9.42
CA PHE A 291 -8.53 20.84 -8.77
C PHE A 291 -9.49 20.25 -9.80
N LYS A 292 -10.04 19.08 -9.50
CA LYS A 292 -11.39 18.71 -9.95
C LYS A 292 -12.39 19.18 -8.91
N VAL A 293 -13.49 19.76 -9.37
CA VAL A 293 -14.53 20.33 -8.50
C VAL A 293 -15.85 19.67 -8.81
N SER A 294 -16.51 19.14 -7.80
CA SER A 294 -17.92 18.76 -7.88
C SER A 294 -18.73 19.32 -6.72
N ILE A 295 -20.00 19.62 -6.99
CA ILE A 295 -20.98 20.07 -6.00
C ILE A 295 -22.22 19.21 -6.17
N GLY A 296 -22.57 18.47 -5.12
CA GLY A 296 -23.53 17.37 -5.23
C GLY A 296 -23.04 16.37 -6.27
N ASN A 297 -23.87 16.08 -7.27
CA ASN A 297 -23.54 15.16 -8.36
C ASN A 297 -23.11 15.87 -9.66
N GLN A 298 -22.83 17.17 -9.59
CA GLN A 298 -22.43 17.95 -10.75
C GLN A 298 -20.94 18.27 -10.73
N GLU A 299 -20.23 17.91 -11.79
CA GLU A 299 -18.85 18.32 -12.03
C GLU A 299 -18.79 19.74 -12.64
N PHE A 300 -17.80 20.52 -12.22
CA PHE A 300 -17.55 21.87 -12.68
C PHE A 300 -16.22 21.93 -13.43
N ASN A 301 -16.29 22.08 -14.74
CA ASN A 301 -15.11 22.15 -15.62
C ASN A 301 -14.58 23.57 -15.83
N PHE A 302 -15.39 24.59 -15.50
CA PHE A 302 -15.05 26.00 -15.68
C PHE A 302 -15.20 26.77 -14.37
N PHE A 303 -14.06 27.16 -13.79
CA PHE A 303 -13.98 27.98 -12.58
C PHE A 303 -12.62 28.70 -12.54
N GLU A 304 -12.54 29.82 -11.82
CA GLU A 304 -11.26 30.49 -11.60
C GLU A 304 -10.54 29.84 -10.42
N GLN A 305 -9.22 29.66 -10.54
CA GLN A 305 -8.38 29.18 -9.45
C GLN A 305 -7.12 30.02 -9.30
N THR A 306 -6.77 30.31 -8.05
CA THR A 306 -5.48 30.86 -7.67
C THR A 306 -4.85 29.87 -6.73
N LEU A 307 -3.74 29.28 -7.14
CA LEU A 307 -3.05 28.20 -6.43
C LEU A 307 -1.73 28.70 -5.87
N ASN A 308 -1.11 27.89 -5.02
CA ASN A 308 0.25 28.09 -4.56
C ASN A 308 0.49 29.45 -3.87
N ILE A 309 -0.51 29.94 -3.15
CA ILE A 309 -0.44 31.19 -2.40
C ILE A 309 0.42 30.96 -1.15
N PRO A 310 1.31 31.91 -0.76
CA PRO A 310 2.14 31.79 0.43
C PRO A 310 1.34 31.48 1.71
N SER A 311 1.91 30.61 2.55
CA SER A 311 1.25 30.03 3.72
C SER A 311 2.24 29.67 4.84
N PRO A 312 2.92 30.66 5.43
CA PRO A 312 3.88 30.42 6.51
C PRO A 312 3.23 29.74 7.72
N ASP A 313 1.93 29.98 7.93
CA ASP A 313 1.16 29.31 8.98
C ASP A 313 0.99 27.81 8.74
N VAL A 314 0.83 27.38 7.48
CA VAL A 314 0.72 25.97 7.11
C VAL A 314 2.10 25.30 7.21
N GLU A 315 3.15 25.96 6.74
CA GLU A 315 4.54 25.48 6.85
C GLU A 315 4.95 25.26 8.31
N ASN A 316 4.58 26.18 9.21
CA ASN A 316 4.90 26.04 10.63
C ASN A 316 4.26 24.81 11.27
N VAL A 317 3.02 24.45 10.88
CA VAL A 317 2.30 23.30 11.44
C VAL A 317 2.68 22.00 10.72
N HIS A 318 3.00 22.09 9.43
CA HIS A 318 3.28 20.96 8.55
C HIS A 318 4.59 21.15 7.76
N PRO A 319 5.74 21.32 8.45
CA PRO A 319 7.02 21.62 7.78
C PRO A 319 7.51 20.47 6.91
N ASN A 320 7.05 19.25 7.20
CA ASN A 320 7.43 18.03 6.49
C ASN A 320 6.62 17.78 5.21
N LEU A 321 5.63 18.64 4.88
CA LEU A 321 4.85 18.51 3.65
C LEU A 321 5.48 19.33 2.52
N SER A 322 5.62 18.72 1.35
CA SER A 322 6.04 19.39 0.13
C SER A 322 5.06 20.50 -0.26
N GLY A 323 5.58 21.70 -0.49
CA GLY A 323 4.79 22.87 -0.85
C GLY A 323 4.04 23.54 0.32
N SER A 324 4.27 23.14 1.57
CA SER A 324 3.58 23.71 2.75
C SER A 324 3.78 25.23 2.93
N ALA A 325 4.91 25.79 2.45
CA ALA A 325 5.18 27.23 2.40
C ALA A 325 4.26 27.99 1.41
N ASN A 326 3.68 27.29 0.44
CA ASN A 326 2.86 27.85 -0.62
C ASN A 326 1.65 26.92 -0.89
N ALA A 327 0.90 26.58 0.15
CA ALA A 327 -0.17 25.60 0.10
C ALA A 327 -1.57 26.22 -0.09
N ARG A 328 -1.70 27.56 -0.03
CA ARG A 328 -3.02 28.22 -0.01
C ARG A 328 -3.63 28.27 -1.40
N PHE A 329 -4.94 28.11 -1.47
CA PHE A 329 -5.70 28.22 -2.71
C PHE A 329 -6.96 29.07 -2.56
N ARG A 330 -7.44 29.61 -3.69
CA ARG A 330 -8.74 30.28 -3.82
C ARG A 330 -9.42 29.82 -5.11
N LEU A 331 -10.67 29.39 -5.02
CA LEU A 331 -11.51 29.03 -6.16
C LEU A 331 -12.70 30.00 -6.27
N LYS A 332 -13.08 30.37 -7.49
CA LYS A 332 -14.34 31.05 -7.77
C LYS A 332 -15.15 30.24 -8.77
N ILE A 333 -16.27 29.71 -8.32
CA ILE A 333 -17.16 28.85 -9.09
C ILE A 333 -18.45 29.63 -9.34
N PHE A 334 -18.82 29.76 -10.61
CA PHE A 334 -20.07 30.41 -11.00
C PHE A 334 -21.21 29.41 -10.88
N LEU A 335 -22.27 29.83 -10.16
CA LEU A 335 -23.45 29.01 -9.92
C LEU A 335 -24.68 29.69 -10.49
N ASN A 336 -25.61 28.91 -11.03
CA ASN A 336 -26.94 29.41 -11.34
C ASN A 336 -27.84 29.42 -10.09
N GLN A 337 -29.02 30.04 -10.19
CA GLN A 337 -29.95 30.17 -9.06
C GLN A 337 -30.39 28.81 -8.46
N GLN A 338 -30.60 27.79 -9.31
CA GLN A 338 -31.00 26.46 -8.85
C GLN A 338 -29.89 25.80 -8.02
N GLN A 339 -28.64 25.88 -8.48
CA GLN A 339 -27.47 25.36 -7.77
C GLN A 339 -27.30 26.04 -6.42
N ILE A 340 -27.48 27.36 -6.34
CA ILE A 340 -27.40 28.12 -5.09
C ILE A 340 -28.46 27.64 -4.08
N ASN A 341 -29.69 27.42 -4.55
CA ASN A 341 -30.79 26.96 -3.68
C ASN A 341 -30.51 25.57 -3.09
N GLN A 342 -29.80 24.70 -3.83
CA GLN A 342 -29.47 23.34 -3.41
C GLN A 342 -28.13 23.24 -2.65
N LEU A 343 -27.28 24.26 -2.75
CA LEU A 343 -25.91 24.25 -2.23
C LEU A 343 -25.83 24.03 -0.71
N LYS A 344 -26.83 24.50 0.05
CA LYS A 344 -26.84 24.45 1.53
C LYS A 344 -26.52 23.05 2.08
N TYR A 345 -27.06 22.00 1.46
CA TYR A 345 -26.89 20.61 1.89
C TYR A 345 -26.06 19.77 0.90
N SER A 346 -25.58 20.39 -0.19
CA SER A 346 -24.80 19.69 -1.21
C SER A 346 -23.37 19.47 -0.74
N LEU A 347 -22.84 18.28 -1.02
CA LEU A 347 -21.43 17.97 -0.80
C LEU A 347 -20.56 18.71 -1.82
N ILE A 348 -19.67 19.56 -1.34
CA ILE A 348 -18.58 20.14 -2.14
C ILE A 348 -17.40 19.18 -2.06
N THR A 349 -16.93 18.70 -3.21
CA THR A 349 -15.78 17.81 -3.32
C THR A 349 -14.70 18.49 -4.13
N LEU A 350 -13.53 18.67 -3.54
CA LEU A 350 -12.33 19.13 -4.23
C LEU A 350 -11.34 17.97 -4.32
N THR A 351 -10.96 17.59 -5.53
CA THR A 351 -9.88 16.61 -5.76
C THR A 351 -8.64 17.37 -6.20
N PRO A 352 -7.64 17.55 -5.33
CA PRO A 352 -6.43 18.28 -5.68
C PRO A 352 -5.60 17.49 -6.71
N GLN A 353 -4.97 18.19 -7.64
CA GLN A 353 -4.17 17.59 -8.71
C GLN A 353 -2.71 18.03 -8.59
N PHE A 354 -1.79 17.07 -8.67
CA PHE A 354 -0.34 17.25 -8.61
C PHE A 354 0.31 16.54 -9.80
N GLN A 355 1.59 16.81 -10.05
CA GLN A 355 2.37 16.24 -11.16
C GLN A 355 2.35 14.68 -11.19
N GLY A 356 2.14 14.03 -10.05
CA GLY A 356 2.09 12.57 -9.90
C GLY A 356 0.70 11.94 -9.88
N GLY A 357 -0.37 12.74 -9.93
CA GLY A 357 -1.75 12.24 -9.84
C GLY A 357 -2.66 13.07 -8.92
N GLU A 358 -3.78 12.47 -8.54
CA GLU A 358 -4.75 13.09 -7.66
C GLU A 358 -4.37 12.89 -6.19
N GLY A 359 -4.51 13.94 -5.38
CA GLY A 359 -4.43 13.82 -3.93
C GLY A 359 -5.77 13.39 -3.32
N ILE A 360 -5.76 13.25 -2.00
CA ILE A 360 -6.94 12.88 -1.21
C ILE A 360 -8.02 13.96 -1.35
N VAL A 361 -9.27 13.53 -1.60
CA VAL A 361 -10.41 14.43 -1.72
C VAL A 361 -10.63 15.25 -0.45
N ILE A 362 -10.95 16.54 -0.62
CA ILE A 362 -11.34 17.45 0.45
C ILE A 362 -12.83 17.71 0.35
N LEU A 363 -13.57 17.26 1.37
CA LEU A 363 -15.03 17.34 1.41
C LEU A 363 -15.52 18.46 2.32
N LYS A 364 -16.59 19.14 1.91
CA LYS A 364 -17.25 20.17 2.71
C LYS A 364 -18.75 20.21 2.47
N VAL A 365 -19.52 20.39 3.53
CA VAL A 365 -20.94 20.78 3.46
C VAL A 365 -21.13 22.11 4.19
N LEU A 366 -22.12 22.89 3.77
CA LEU A 366 -22.42 24.18 4.41
C LEU A 366 -23.32 24.02 5.63
N ALA A 367 -24.20 23.02 5.61
CA ALA A 367 -25.03 22.62 6.71
C ALA A 367 -25.15 21.10 6.76
N LEU A 368 -25.07 20.54 7.97
CA LEU A 368 -25.33 19.13 8.23
C LEU A 368 -26.83 18.87 8.10
N LEU A 369 -27.19 17.77 7.46
CA LEU A 369 -28.60 17.39 7.30
C LEU A 369 -29.17 16.74 8.57
N LEU A 370 -28.32 16.06 9.33
CA LEU A 370 -28.69 15.27 10.49
C LEU A 370 -28.26 15.95 11.78
N PRO A 371 -29.05 15.82 12.88
CA PRO A 371 -28.57 16.20 14.20
C PRO A 371 -27.39 15.31 14.61
N LEU A 372 -26.57 15.79 15.55
CA LEU A 372 -25.55 14.94 16.16
C LEU A 372 -26.21 13.81 16.97
N PRO A 373 -25.61 12.61 16.99
CA PRO A 373 -25.97 11.59 17.97
C PRO A 373 -25.79 12.06 19.41
N ASP A 374 -26.46 11.39 20.33
CA ASP A 374 -26.29 11.64 21.76
C ASP A 374 -24.81 11.46 22.14
N ASP A 375 -24.28 12.36 22.99
CA ASP A 375 -22.86 12.37 23.36
C ASP A 375 -22.38 11.02 23.91
N LYS A 376 -23.24 10.32 24.66
CA LYS A 376 -22.96 8.97 25.16
C LYS A 376 -22.68 7.97 24.03
N PHE A 377 -23.40 8.05 22.92
CA PHE A 377 -23.17 7.19 21.77
C PHE A 377 -21.87 7.58 21.05
N ILE A 378 -21.60 8.88 20.95
CA ILE A 378 -20.35 9.37 20.35
C ILE A 378 -19.14 8.89 21.15
N GLU A 379 -19.18 9.00 22.48
CA GLU A 379 -18.10 8.57 23.38
C GLU A 379 -17.80 7.07 23.30
N MET A 380 -18.81 6.24 23.01
CA MET A 380 -18.63 4.79 22.81
C MET A 380 -17.90 4.43 21.51
N ILE A 381 -17.94 5.31 20.51
CA ILE A 381 -17.44 5.03 19.16
C ILE A 381 -16.12 5.76 18.89
N VAL A 382 -16.00 7.01 19.34
CA VAL A 382 -14.91 7.91 18.95
C VAL A 382 -14.37 8.68 20.14
N GLU A 383 -13.05 8.61 20.32
CA GLU A 383 -12.33 9.45 21.28
C GLU A 383 -12.37 10.93 20.88
N ASN A 384 -12.52 11.83 21.86
CA ASN A 384 -12.55 13.29 21.69
C ASN A 384 -13.84 13.88 21.05
N GLY A 385 -14.97 13.19 21.20
CA GLY A 385 -16.32 13.79 21.07
C GLY A 385 -16.79 14.14 19.66
N SER A 386 -17.84 14.96 19.58
CA SER A 386 -18.64 15.22 18.37
C SER A 386 -17.87 15.80 17.18
N GLY A 387 -16.86 16.63 17.43
CA GLY A 387 -16.01 17.17 16.37
C GLY A 387 -15.21 16.08 15.64
N LYS A 388 -14.75 15.05 16.36
CA LYS A 388 -14.04 13.91 15.77
C LYS A 388 -15.00 12.98 15.04
N PHE A 389 -16.22 12.78 15.55
CA PHE A 389 -17.27 12.02 14.88
C PHE A 389 -17.56 12.55 13.46
N ILE A 390 -17.82 13.85 13.32
CA ILE A 390 -18.09 14.47 12.00
C ILE A 390 -16.87 14.28 11.08
N ARG A 391 -15.65 14.56 11.57
CA ARG A 391 -14.43 14.43 10.76
C ARG A 391 -14.22 12.99 10.27
N ASN A 392 -14.44 12.00 11.13
CA ASN A 392 -14.33 10.58 10.76
C ASN A 392 -15.37 10.21 9.71
N SER A 393 -16.61 10.67 9.87
CA SER A 393 -17.68 10.43 8.90
C SER A 393 -17.34 10.95 7.49
N PHE A 394 -16.88 12.21 7.38
CA PHE A 394 -16.49 12.77 6.08
C PHE A 394 -15.21 12.17 5.53
N LYS A 395 -14.28 11.72 6.38
CA LYS A 395 -13.10 11.00 5.92
C LYS A 395 -13.46 9.65 5.30
N LEU A 396 -14.30 8.87 5.99
CA LEU A 396 -14.83 7.61 5.48
C LEU A 396 -15.59 7.81 4.18
N LEU A 397 -16.39 8.88 4.06
CA LEU A 397 -17.05 9.24 2.81
C LEU A 397 -16.03 9.48 1.68
N GLY A 398 -14.92 10.17 1.95
CA GLY A 398 -13.85 10.38 0.99
C GLY A 398 -13.21 9.06 0.54
N ASP A 399 -12.91 8.16 1.48
CA ASP A 399 -12.36 6.83 1.17
C ASP A 399 -13.35 5.97 0.35
N LEU A 400 -14.65 6.02 0.68
CA LEU A 400 -15.70 5.34 -0.08
C LEU A 400 -15.81 5.86 -1.52
N ILE A 401 -15.76 7.18 -1.72
CA ILE A 401 -15.85 7.76 -3.07
C ILE A 401 -14.56 7.47 -3.85
N GLN A 402 -13.40 7.81 -3.29
CA GLN A 402 -12.14 7.85 -4.02
C GLN A 402 -11.44 6.49 -4.13
N ARG A 403 -11.41 5.70 -3.04
CA ARG A 403 -10.68 4.42 -2.99
C ARG A 403 -11.58 3.25 -3.37
N LEU A 404 -12.76 3.16 -2.74
CA LEU A 404 -13.71 2.09 -3.03
C LEU A 404 -14.34 2.26 -4.43
N GLY A 405 -14.56 3.50 -4.87
CA GLY A 405 -15.30 3.81 -6.08
C GLY A 405 -16.80 3.62 -5.89
N LEU A 406 -17.33 4.11 -4.77
CA LEU A 406 -18.76 4.21 -4.52
C LEU A 406 -19.34 5.31 -5.42
N GLU A 407 -20.35 4.96 -6.19
CA GLU A 407 -21.14 5.91 -6.99
C GLU A 407 -22.40 6.33 -6.22
N SER A 408 -22.95 7.52 -6.50
CA SER A 408 -24.09 8.05 -5.74
C SER A 408 -25.42 7.29 -5.93
N THR A 409 -25.47 6.39 -6.90
CA THR A 409 -26.62 5.51 -7.17
C THR A 409 -26.39 4.07 -6.73
N ASP A 410 -25.24 3.76 -6.12
CA ASP A 410 -24.93 2.41 -5.66
C ASP A 410 -25.76 1.99 -4.45
N HIS A 411 -25.88 0.67 -4.27
CA HIS A 411 -26.34 0.06 -3.04
C HIS A 411 -25.14 -0.29 -2.15
N ILE A 412 -25.10 0.25 -0.94
CA ILE A 412 -24.04 0.03 0.04
C ILE A 412 -24.59 -0.61 1.32
N LEU A 413 -23.88 -1.61 1.81
CA LEU A 413 -24.07 -2.21 3.14
C LEU A 413 -22.99 -1.72 4.10
N ASP A 414 -23.38 -1.21 5.28
CA ASP A 414 -22.48 -0.89 6.40
C ASP A 414 -22.62 -1.94 7.51
N VAL A 415 -21.58 -2.77 7.69
CA VAL A 415 -21.55 -3.89 8.63
C VAL A 415 -21.02 -3.42 9.97
N GLY A 416 -21.83 -3.51 11.02
CA GLY A 416 -21.55 -2.86 12.31
C GLY A 416 -21.67 -1.35 12.17
N CYS A 417 -22.82 -0.89 11.68
CA CYS A 417 -23.04 0.49 11.26
C CYS A 417 -23.04 1.52 12.39
N ASN A 418 -22.96 1.06 13.64
CA ASN A 418 -23.06 1.86 14.85
C ASN A 418 -24.28 2.79 14.83
N VAL A 419 -24.15 3.99 15.40
CA VAL A 419 -25.15 5.06 15.34
C VAL A 419 -25.28 5.71 13.95
N GLY A 420 -24.59 5.16 12.93
CA GLY A 420 -24.63 5.62 11.54
C GLY A 420 -23.48 6.55 11.17
N THR A 421 -22.24 6.29 11.63
CA THR A 421 -21.07 7.13 11.31
C THR A 421 -20.83 7.23 9.80
N VAL A 422 -20.95 6.12 9.07
CA VAL A 422 -20.83 6.11 7.60
C VAL A 422 -22.06 6.78 6.96
N ALA A 423 -23.26 6.43 7.43
CA ALA A 423 -24.51 7.05 6.98
C ALA A 423 -24.49 8.58 7.09
N TYR A 424 -23.90 9.12 8.16
CA TYR A 424 -23.86 10.54 8.47
C TYR A 424 -23.19 11.38 7.37
N GLY A 425 -22.21 10.82 6.68
CA GLY A 425 -21.61 11.43 5.50
C GLY A 425 -22.42 11.12 4.23
N LEU A 426 -22.82 9.86 4.06
CA LEU A 426 -23.50 9.38 2.86
C LEU A 426 -24.85 10.06 2.60
N VAL A 427 -25.55 10.58 3.61
CA VAL A 427 -26.80 11.35 3.39
C VAL A 427 -26.62 12.58 2.50
N HIS A 428 -25.38 13.08 2.37
CA HIS A 428 -25.00 14.19 1.50
C HIS A 428 -24.52 13.75 0.10
N TYR A 429 -24.35 12.45 -0.13
CA TYR A 429 -23.78 11.88 -1.35
C TYR A 429 -24.77 11.00 -2.12
N LEU A 430 -25.41 10.02 -1.45
CA LEU A 430 -26.32 9.09 -2.11
C LEU A 430 -27.58 9.80 -2.64
N GLN A 431 -27.91 9.50 -3.90
CA GLN A 431 -29.15 9.89 -4.54
C GLN A 431 -30.33 9.05 -4.04
N PRO A 432 -31.59 9.47 -4.28
CA PRO A 432 -32.76 8.66 -3.97
C PRO A 432 -32.79 7.29 -4.64
N SER A 433 -32.09 7.11 -5.76
CA SER A 433 -31.92 5.83 -6.47
C SER A 433 -30.85 4.93 -5.86
N GLY A 434 -29.90 5.49 -5.09
CA GLY A 434 -28.96 4.71 -4.30
C GLY A 434 -29.60 4.22 -3.00
N ARG A 435 -28.98 3.26 -2.33
CA ARG A 435 -29.53 2.65 -1.12
C ARG A 435 -28.45 2.42 -0.08
N TYR A 436 -28.76 2.77 1.17
CA TYR A 436 -27.94 2.43 2.32
C TYR A 436 -28.67 1.41 3.18
N GLU A 437 -27.99 0.31 3.48
CA GLU A 437 -28.40 -0.67 4.47
C GLU A 437 -27.33 -0.74 5.55
N GLY A 438 -27.73 -0.72 6.82
CA GLY A 438 -26.82 -0.92 7.93
C GLY A 438 -27.41 -1.86 8.97
N PHE A 439 -26.56 -2.63 9.63
CA PHE A 439 -26.99 -3.36 10.82
C PHE A 439 -25.93 -3.32 11.93
N ASP A 440 -26.40 -3.46 13.16
CA ASP A 440 -25.56 -3.45 14.36
C ASP A 440 -26.17 -4.32 15.48
N MET A 441 -25.33 -4.65 16.46
CA MET A 441 -25.68 -5.43 17.64
C MET A 441 -26.20 -4.57 18.81
N VAL A 442 -25.95 -3.26 18.77
CA VAL A 442 -26.38 -2.32 19.82
C VAL A 442 -27.73 -1.70 19.46
N GLU A 443 -28.80 -2.13 20.13
CA GLU A 443 -30.19 -1.72 19.84
C GLU A 443 -30.38 -0.20 19.89
N ASN A 444 -29.84 0.46 20.92
CA ASN A 444 -29.99 1.90 21.12
C ASN A 444 -29.41 2.73 19.95
N PHE A 445 -28.33 2.26 19.32
CA PHE A 445 -27.77 2.92 18.13
C PHE A 445 -28.74 2.85 16.96
N ILE A 446 -29.36 1.69 16.74
CA ILE A 446 -30.30 1.47 15.65
C ILE A 446 -31.61 2.24 15.87
N VAL A 447 -32.11 2.29 17.10
CA VAL A 447 -33.29 3.09 17.47
C VAL A 447 -33.05 4.56 17.14
N TRP A 448 -31.89 5.10 17.53
CA TRP A 448 -31.52 6.48 17.20
C TRP A 448 -31.40 6.68 15.68
N ALA A 449 -30.70 5.79 14.98
CA ALA A 449 -30.47 5.92 13.54
C ALA A 449 -31.78 5.86 12.74
N LYS A 450 -32.72 4.98 13.09
CA LYS A 450 -34.07 4.96 12.49
C LYS A 450 -34.81 6.28 12.72
N LYS A 451 -34.78 6.77 13.96
CA LYS A 451 -35.48 8.00 14.35
C LYS A 451 -34.92 9.22 13.63
N GLU A 452 -33.60 9.35 13.55
CA GLU A 452 -32.97 10.59 13.08
C GLU A 452 -32.53 10.53 11.60
N VAL A 453 -32.12 9.37 11.09
CA VAL A 453 -31.63 9.22 9.71
C VAL A 453 -32.74 8.75 8.78
N THR A 454 -33.33 7.57 9.04
CA THR A 454 -34.35 6.98 8.14
C THR A 454 -35.56 7.90 7.94
N SER A 455 -36.00 8.59 9.01
CA SER A 455 -37.12 9.54 8.94
C SER A 455 -36.89 10.71 7.97
N ARG A 456 -35.63 11.07 7.71
CA ARG A 456 -35.23 12.15 6.80
C ARG A 456 -34.77 11.64 5.43
N LYS A 457 -34.36 10.37 5.36
CA LYS A 457 -33.83 9.70 4.16
C LYS A 457 -34.38 8.28 4.07
N LEU A 458 -35.49 8.12 3.34
CA LEU A 458 -36.22 6.84 3.24
C LEU A 458 -35.41 5.70 2.60
N ASN A 459 -34.36 6.01 1.85
CA ASN A 459 -33.45 5.03 1.25
C ASN A 459 -32.29 4.62 2.19
N PHE A 460 -32.32 5.02 3.46
CA PHE A 460 -31.35 4.64 4.49
C PHE A 460 -32.05 3.80 5.56
N ASN A 461 -31.74 2.50 5.58
CA ASN A 461 -32.34 1.55 6.50
C ASN A 461 -31.33 1.02 7.51
N PHE A 462 -31.80 0.76 8.72
CA PHE A 462 -31.00 0.27 9.83
C PHE A 462 -31.70 -0.93 10.47
N ASN A 463 -30.96 -1.98 10.80
CA ASN A 463 -31.52 -3.18 11.43
C ASN A 463 -30.72 -3.54 12.68
N TRP A 464 -31.43 -3.87 13.76
CA TRP A 464 -30.81 -4.39 14.97
C TRP A 464 -30.89 -5.90 14.93
N HIS A 465 -29.78 -6.56 15.24
CA HIS A 465 -29.73 -8.00 15.43
C HIS A 465 -29.12 -8.31 16.78
N ASN A 466 -29.71 -9.26 17.51
CA ASN A 466 -29.28 -9.62 18.85
C ASN A 466 -28.02 -10.52 18.86
N ILE A 467 -26.95 -10.05 18.20
CA ILE A 467 -25.67 -10.74 18.07
C ILE A 467 -24.88 -10.56 19.37
N TYR A 468 -24.38 -11.66 19.93
CA TYR A 468 -23.53 -11.66 21.10
C TYR A 468 -22.20 -10.96 20.81
N HIS A 469 -21.79 -10.10 21.72
CA HIS A 469 -20.44 -9.53 21.75
C HIS A 469 -20.07 -9.18 23.18
N SER A 470 -18.88 -9.57 23.62
CA SER A 470 -18.42 -9.47 25.03
C SER A 470 -18.56 -8.06 25.62
N LEU A 471 -18.23 -7.03 24.84
CA LEU A 471 -18.35 -5.62 25.24
C LEU A 471 -19.71 -4.97 24.94
N TYR A 472 -20.22 -5.13 23.72
CA TYR A 472 -21.31 -4.29 23.21
C TYR A 472 -22.69 -4.89 23.38
N ASN A 473 -22.79 -6.22 23.42
CA ASN A 473 -24.05 -6.93 23.63
C ASN A 473 -23.79 -8.29 24.34
N PRO A 474 -23.37 -8.28 25.62
CA PRO A 474 -22.98 -9.50 26.34
C PRO A 474 -24.14 -10.46 26.61
N THR A 475 -25.39 -10.00 26.43
CA THR A 475 -26.61 -10.81 26.56
C THR A 475 -27.17 -11.23 25.20
N GLY A 476 -26.42 -11.03 24.11
CA GLY A 476 -26.86 -11.40 22.77
C GLY A 476 -27.12 -12.90 22.64
N GLY A 477 -28.21 -13.24 21.94
CA GLY A 477 -28.65 -14.63 21.77
C GLY A 477 -28.12 -15.31 20.51
N ILE A 478 -27.53 -14.55 19.58
CA ILE A 478 -27.04 -15.05 18.29
C ILE A 478 -25.52 -15.02 18.29
N SER A 479 -24.86 -16.14 18.01
CA SER A 479 -23.41 -16.16 17.84
C SER A 479 -23.00 -15.44 16.55
N ALA A 480 -21.93 -14.63 16.59
CA ALA A 480 -21.36 -14.01 15.39
C ALA A 480 -20.92 -15.07 14.36
N ASN A 481 -20.43 -16.24 14.82
CA ASN A 481 -20.03 -17.38 13.99
C ASN A 481 -21.20 -18.12 13.30
N SER A 482 -22.45 -17.70 13.54
CA SER A 482 -23.62 -18.30 12.89
C SER A 482 -24.59 -17.24 12.37
N PHE A 483 -24.21 -15.96 12.40
CA PHE A 483 -25.07 -14.88 11.97
C PHE A 483 -25.04 -14.76 10.45
N ILE A 484 -26.20 -14.96 9.84
CA ILE A 484 -26.41 -14.77 8.40
C ILE A 484 -26.89 -13.34 8.19
N PHE A 485 -26.21 -12.60 7.32
CA PHE A 485 -26.60 -11.24 6.95
C PHE A 485 -28.00 -11.32 6.32
N PRO A 486 -28.97 -10.50 6.75
CA PRO A 486 -30.39 -10.62 6.37
C PRO A 486 -30.68 -10.07 4.96
N TYR A 487 -29.76 -10.32 4.02
CA TYR A 487 -29.80 -9.80 2.66
C TYR A 487 -29.59 -10.95 1.67
N PRO A 488 -30.27 -10.94 0.51
CA PRO A 488 -30.03 -11.91 -0.56
C PRO A 488 -28.61 -11.83 -1.11
N ASP A 489 -28.19 -12.89 -1.79
CA ASP A 489 -26.95 -12.95 -2.54
C ASP A 489 -26.89 -11.82 -3.58
N ALA A 490 -25.68 -11.31 -3.84
CA ALA A 490 -25.42 -10.32 -4.88
C ALA A 490 -26.31 -9.05 -4.85
N SER A 491 -26.71 -8.60 -3.65
CA SER A 491 -27.59 -7.45 -3.45
C SER A 491 -26.89 -6.08 -3.42
N PHE A 492 -25.56 -6.05 -3.23
CA PHE A 492 -24.82 -4.81 -3.01
C PHE A 492 -23.69 -4.58 -4.01
N ASN A 493 -23.55 -3.32 -4.42
CA ASN A 493 -22.42 -2.82 -5.19
C ASN A 493 -21.18 -2.65 -4.30
N CYS A 494 -21.41 -2.22 -3.05
CA CYS A 494 -20.38 -1.87 -2.09
C CYS A 494 -20.71 -2.42 -0.70
N VAL A 495 -19.69 -2.84 0.04
CA VAL A 495 -19.79 -3.12 1.49
C VAL A 495 -18.74 -2.28 2.22
N CYS A 496 -19.07 -1.77 3.39
CA CYS A 496 -18.17 -1.05 4.27
C CYS A 496 -18.12 -1.77 5.63
N VAL A 497 -16.91 -1.97 6.15
CA VAL A 497 -16.68 -2.45 7.51
C VAL A 497 -15.73 -1.46 8.18
N SER A 498 -16.30 -0.44 8.82
CA SER A 498 -15.55 0.74 9.25
C SER A 498 -14.90 0.59 10.63
N HIS A 499 -15.51 -0.17 11.55
CA HIS A 499 -15.08 -0.24 12.95
C HIS A 499 -15.18 -1.63 13.59
N LEU A 500 -15.78 -2.60 12.90
CA LEU A 500 -16.16 -3.86 13.53
C LEU A 500 -15.02 -4.88 13.60
N PHE A 501 -14.22 -5.04 12.55
CA PHE A 501 -13.22 -6.13 12.49
C PHE A 501 -12.12 -6.01 13.55
N THR A 502 -11.81 -4.79 14.02
CA THR A 502 -10.88 -4.59 15.15
C THR A 502 -11.43 -5.05 16.50
N ARG A 503 -12.67 -5.57 16.53
CA ARG A 503 -13.41 -6.02 17.71
C ARG A 503 -13.81 -7.50 17.64
N LEU A 504 -13.56 -8.17 16.52
CA LEU A 504 -13.97 -9.55 16.28
C LEU A 504 -12.77 -10.49 16.34
N GLN A 505 -13.00 -11.70 16.83
CA GLN A 505 -12.02 -12.79 16.79
C GLN A 505 -11.82 -13.28 15.34
N GLY A 506 -10.72 -13.97 15.08
CA GLY A 506 -10.40 -14.49 13.74
C GLY A 506 -11.48 -15.40 13.15
N SER A 507 -12.06 -16.28 13.98
CA SER A 507 -13.17 -17.14 13.56
C SER A 507 -14.40 -16.34 13.09
N GLU A 508 -14.77 -15.28 13.82
CA GLU A 508 -15.92 -14.42 13.51
C GLU A 508 -15.68 -13.59 12.25
N VAL A 509 -14.45 -13.08 12.08
CA VAL A 509 -14.00 -12.40 10.86
C VAL A 509 -14.14 -13.30 9.64
N GLY A 510 -13.76 -14.58 9.77
CA GLY A 510 -13.93 -15.57 8.71
C GLY A 510 -15.39 -15.67 8.24
N TYR A 511 -16.33 -15.88 9.16
CA TYR A 511 -17.76 -15.94 8.84
C TYR A 511 -18.30 -14.64 8.24
N PHE A 512 -17.87 -13.49 8.76
CA PHE A 512 -18.30 -12.20 8.22
C PHE A 512 -17.76 -11.99 6.80
N LEU A 513 -16.53 -12.42 6.50
CA LEU A 513 -16.00 -12.38 5.14
C LEU A 513 -16.80 -13.27 4.18
N ASP A 514 -17.27 -14.44 4.64
CA ASP A 514 -18.13 -15.33 3.83
C ASP A 514 -19.46 -14.64 3.47
N GLU A 515 -20.10 -14.01 4.45
CA GLU A 515 -21.35 -13.28 4.23
C GLU A 515 -21.16 -12.01 3.40
N ILE A 516 -20.08 -11.27 3.61
CA ILE A 516 -19.70 -10.10 2.77
C ILE A 516 -19.51 -10.56 1.31
N TYR A 517 -18.83 -11.68 1.09
CA TYR A 517 -18.64 -12.23 -0.25
C TYR A 517 -19.98 -12.62 -0.87
N ARG A 518 -20.87 -13.27 -0.11
CA ARG A 518 -22.19 -13.71 -0.58
C ARG A 518 -23.05 -12.53 -1.04
N VAL A 519 -23.16 -11.47 -0.23
CA VAL A 519 -24.06 -10.34 -0.51
C VAL A 519 -23.52 -9.36 -1.54
N LEU A 520 -22.21 -9.37 -1.84
CA LEU A 520 -21.63 -8.58 -2.92
C LEU A 520 -22.00 -9.18 -4.30
N GLN A 521 -22.36 -8.32 -5.24
CA GLN A 521 -22.45 -8.71 -6.64
C GLN A 521 -21.04 -8.99 -7.23
N PRO A 522 -20.91 -9.77 -8.33
CA PRO A 522 -19.63 -9.90 -9.04
C PRO A 522 -19.03 -8.53 -9.40
N GLY A 523 -17.75 -8.32 -9.10
CA GLY A 523 -17.09 -7.01 -9.25
C GLY A 523 -17.50 -5.95 -8.21
N GLY A 524 -18.39 -6.29 -7.28
CA GLY A 524 -18.69 -5.49 -6.10
C GLY A 524 -17.49 -5.43 -5.16
N ARG A 525 -17.39 -4.34 -4.39
CA ARG A 525 -16.20 -4.05 -3.59
C ARG A 525 -16.50 -3.89 -2.11
N CYS A 526 -15.54 -4.28 -1.26
CA CYS A 526 -15.59 -4.06 0.17
C CYS A 526 -14.48 -3.09 0.60
N LEU A 527 -14.83 -2.08 1.38
CA LEU A 527 -13.88 -1.30 2.17
C LEU A 527 -13.80 -1.90 3.56
N LEU A 528 -12.63 -2.42 3.93
CA LEU A 528 -12.39 -3.06 5.22
C LEU A 528 -11.33 -2.29 6.01
N ILE A 529 -11.70 -1.84 7.21
CA ILE A 529 -10.79 -1.16 8.14
C ILE A 529 -10.37 -2.13 9.25
N CYS A 530 -9.06 -2.25 9.48
CA CYS A 530 -8.48 -3.17 10.45
C CYS A 530 -7.10 -2.71 10.93
N PHE A 531 -6.47 -3.51 11.80
CA PHE A 531 -5.05 -3.38 12.12
C PHE A 531 -4.29 -4.59 11.55
N LEU A 532 -3.37 -4.33 10.62
CA LEU A 532 -2.51 -5.32 9.97
C LEU A 532 -1.15 -5.34 10.67
N VAL A 533 -0.91 -6.37 11.47
CA VAL A 533 0.37 -6.57 12.14
C VAL A 533 1.35 -7.25 11.17
N ASN A 534 2.38 -6.50 10.80
CA ASN A 534 3.51 -6.91 9.98
C ASN A 534 4.84 -6.46 10.59
N SER A 535 5.97 -6.85 9.98
CA SER A 535 7.30 -6.60 10.55
C SER A 535 7.59 -5.13 10.85
N GLU A 536 7.12 -4.19 10.02
CA GLU A 536 7.31 -2.76 10.30
C GLU A 536 6.48 -2.32 11.51
N SER A 537 5.20 -2.70 11.58
CA SER A 537 4.36 -2.36 12.71
C SER A 537 4.87 -2.96 14.03
N GLU A 538 5.37 -4.21 14.00
CA GLU A 538 5.98 -4.86 15.16
C GLU A 538 7.21 -4.09 15.64
N GLU A 539 8.10 -3.69 14.73
CA GLU A 539 9.27 -2.86 15.06
C GLU A 539 8.87 -1.50 15.68
N LEU A 540 7.83 -0.85 15.16
CA LEU A 540 7.36 0.44 15.66
C LEU A 540 6.64 0.33 17.02
N ILE A 541 5.87 -0.75 17.23
CA ILE A 541 5.26 -1.09 18.51
C ILE A 541 6.37 -1.33 19.55
N ALA A 542 7.40 -2.12 19.21
CA ALA A 542 8.52 -2.40 20.09
C ALA A 542 9.32 -1.13 20.47
N LYS A 543 9.36 -0.13 19.58
CA LYS A 543 9.93 1.20 19.83
C LYS A 543 9.00 2.15 20.62
N GLY A 544 7.82 1.69 21.04
CA GLY A 544 6.86 2.49 21.82
C GLY A 544 6.19 3.62 21.02
N LYS A 545 6.22 3.57 19.68
CA LYS A 545 5.61 4.62 18.82
C LYS A 545 4.12 4.42 18.58
N SER A 546 3.60 3.22 18.88
CA SER A 546 2.22 2.84 18.55
C SER A 546 1.19 3.49 19.47
N SER A 547 0.13 4.03 18.86
CA SER A 547 -1.09 4.44 19.55
C SER A 547 -1.98 3.27 19.95
N GLN A 548 -1.75 2.08 19.38
CA GLN A 548 -2.46 0.84 19.70
C GLN A 548 -1.47 -0.18 20.27
N ARG A 549 -1.63 -0.55 21.54
CA ARG A 549 -0.70 -1.46 22.23
C ARG A 549 -1.02 -2.93 21.94
N LEU A 550 -1.03 -3.32 20.66
CA LEU A 550 -1.25 -4.70 20.21
C LEU A 550 -0.01 -5.56 20.53
N ILE A 551 0.14 -5.95 21.80
CA ILE A 551 1.34 -6.59 22.35
C ILE A 551 1.11 -8.00 22.87
N TYR A 552 -0.14 -8.40 23.10
CA TYR A 552 -0.48 -9.73 23.56
C TYR A 552 -0.82 -10.61 22.38
N GLU A 553 -0.03 -11.65 22.14
CA GLU A 553 -0.26 -12.58 21.04
C GLU A 553 -1.51 -13.44 21.31
N ILE A 554 -2.32 -13.63 20.27
CA ILE A 554 -3.45 -14.54 20.19
C ILE A 554 -3.32 -15.36 18.88
N GLU A 555 -4.13 -16.39 18.71
CA GLU A 555 -4.01 -17.37 17.61
C GLU A 555 -3.77 -16.72 16.22
N ASP A 556 -4.63 -15.78 15.83
CA ASP A 556 -4.60 -15.17 14.50
C ASP A 556 -3.96 -13.78 14.45
N GLY A 557 -3.37 -13.31 15.56
CA GLY A 557 -3.08 -11.89 15.71
C GLY A 557 -2.55 -11.47 17.06
N PHE A 558 -2.90 -10.25 17.42
CA PHE A 558 -2.52 -9.59 18.66
C PHE A 558 -3.69 -8.81 19.23
N THR A 559 -3.71 -8.64 20.55
CA THR A 559 -4.68 -7.82 21.27
C THR A 559 -4.00 -6.79 22.17
N THR A 560 -4.75 -5.74 22.47
CA THR A 560 -4.42 -4.74 23.49
C THR A 560 -4.69 -5.19 24.92
N ASP A 561 -5.51 -6.22 25.12
CA ASP A 561 -5.91 -6.73 26.43
C ASP A 561 -6.14 -8.25 26.39
N ILE A 562 -5.25 -9.02 27.00
CA ILE A 562 -5.34 -10.49 27.00
C ILE A 562 -6.57 -11.02 27.75
N SER A 563 -7.13 -10.24 28.69
CA SER A 563 -8.30 -10.65 29.47
C SER A 563 -9.63 -10.40 28.75
N LEU A 564 -9.62 -9.48 27.78
CA LEU A 564 -10.78 -9.15 26.97
C LEU A 564 -10.33 -8.75 25.56
N PRO A 565 -9.98 -9.73 24.70
CA PRO A 565 -9.31 -9.43 23.45
C PRO A 565 -10.10 -8.50 22.52
N GLU A 566 -11.44 -8.58 22.53
CA GLU A 566 -12.35 -7.77 21.70
C GLU A 566 -12.29 -6.26 22.00
N LYS A 567 -11.55 -5.84 23.04
CA LYS A 567 -11.22 -4.41 23.25
C LYS A 567 -10.39 -3.82 22.11
N GLY A 568 -9.61 -4.63 21.41
CA GLY A 568 -8.84 -4.19 20.27
C GLY A 568 -7.95 -5.30 19.75
N ILE A 569 -8.26 -5.78 18.54
CA ILE A 569 -7.61 -6.88 17.85
C ILE A 569 -6.94 -6.37 16.59
N GLY A 570 -5.70 -6.80 16.36
CA GLY A 570 -5.01 -6.68 15.08
C GLY A 570 -4.62 -8.06 14.56
N PHE A 571 -4.71 -8.25 13.26
CA PHE A 571 -4.50 -9.53 12.62
C PHE A 571 -3.10 -9.59 12.02
N ARG A 572 -2.49 -10.77 12.03
CA ARG A 572 -1.27 -10.98 11.25
C ARG A 572 -1.61 -10.75 9.78
N GLU A 573 -0.86 -9.86 9.12
CA GLU A 573 -1.20 -9.41 7.76
C GLU A 573 -1.35 -10.58 6.78
N ASN A 574 -0.42 -11.54 6.83
CA ASN A 574 -0.45 -12.72 5.96
C ASN A 574 -1.63 -13.66 6.24
N VAL A 575 -2.11 -13.73 7.48
CA VAL A 575 -3.24 -14.59 7.87
C VAL A 575 -4.55 -14.00 7.34
N LEU A 576 -4.79 -12.71 7.59
CA LEU A 576 -6.01 -12.05 7.11
C LEU A 576 -6.07 -12.01 5.58
N LEU A 577 -4.96 -11.72 4.90
CA LEU A 577 -4.92 -11.71 3.43
C LEU A 577 -5.19 -13.11 2.84
N LYS A 578 -4.67 -14.16 3.48
CA LYS A 578 -4.97 -15.55 3.09
C LYS A 578 -6.47 -15.84 3.20
N TRP A 579 -7.13 -15.47 4.30
CA TRP A 579 -8.57 -15.68 4.47
C TRP A 579 -9.42 -14.94 3.43
N VAL A 580 -8.97 -13.75 3.04
CA VAL A 580 -9.61 -12.93 2.01
C VAL A 580 -9.48 -13.60 0.63
N GLU A 581 -8.27 -14.03 0.27
CA GLU A 581 -7.98 -14.68 -1.02
C GLU A 581 -8.68 -16.04 -1.16
N GLU A 582 -8.68 -16.88 -0.11
CA GLU A 582 -9.35 -18.19 -0.09
C GLU A 582 -10.87 -18.09 -0.36
N ARG A 583 -11.47 -16.94 -0.05
CA ARG A 583 -12.90 -16.65 -0.31
C ARG A 583 -13.15 -16.07 -1.70
N GLY A 584 -12.11 -15.87 -2.51
CA GLY A 584 -12.22 -15.37 -3.87
C GLY A 584 -12.27 -13.85 -3.99
N PHE A 585 -11.82 -13.11 -2.97
CA PHE A 585 -11.60 -11.67 -3.09
C PHE A 585 -10.25 -11.37 -3.75
N ASN A 586 -10.24 -10.38 -4.65
CA ASN A 586 -9.01 -9.72 -5.08
C ASN A 586 -8.70 -8.57 -4.13
N VAL A 587 -7.49 -8.53 -3.58
CA VAL A 587 -7.03 -7.40 -2.77
C VAL A 587 -6.61 -6.28 -3.72
N LEU A 588 -7.49 -5.30 -3.89
CA LEU A 588 -7.25 -4.18 -4.74
C LEU A 588 -6.26 -3.20 -4.10
N GLU A 589 -6.44 -2.85 -2.84
CA GLU A 589 -5.61 -1.84 -2.19
C GLU A 589 -5.27 -2.26 -0.77
N LYS A 590 -4.04 -1.95 -0.36
CA LYS A 590 -3.60 -1.97 1.03
C LYS A 590 -3.03 -0.61 1.38
N SER A 591 -3.76 0.15 2.18
CA SER A 591 -3.33 1.43 2.70
C SER A 591 -3.01 1.29 4.17
N TYR A 592 -1.76 1.58 4.53
CA TYR A 592 -1.29 1.43 5.91
C TYR A 592 -1.55 2.69 6.73
N GLY A 593 -2.11 2.52 7.91
CA GLY A 593 -2.45 3.58 8.85
C GLY A 593 -1.34 3.94 9.83
N SER A 594 -1.45 5.13 10.41
CA SER A 594 -0.50 5.69 11.36
C SER A 594 -0.58 5.08 12.76
N TRP A 595 -1.49 4.14 13.00
CA TRP A 595 -1.76 3.57 14.33
C TRP A 595 -0.52 3.02 15.03
N CYS A 596 0.42 2.42 14.28
CA CYS A 596 1.68 1.88 14.81
C CYS A 596 2.78 2.94 14.99
N GLY A 597 2.55 4.18 14.57
CA GLY A 597 3.52 5.30 14.65
C GLY A 597 4.24 5.61 13.34
N ARG A 598 3.83 5.00 12.21
CA ARG A 598 4.28 5.36 10.86
C ARG A 598 3.60 6.65 10.37
N THR A 599 4.23 7.33 9.41
CA THR A 599 3.62 8.48 8.73
C THR A 599 2.53 8.00 7.78
N SER A 600 1.28 8.42 8.01
CA SER A 600 0.15 8.12 7.12
C SER A 600 -0.93 9.19 7.22
N SER A 601 -1.73 9.32 6.17
CA SER A 601 -2.92 10.17 6.14
C SER A 601 -4.15 9.48 6.73
N ILE A 602 -4.12 8.15 6.91
CA ILE A 602 -5.16 7.34 7.56
C ILE A 602 -4.67 6.80 8.91
N LYS A 603 -5.60 6.53 9.84
CA LYS A 603 -5.25 6.15 11.21
C LYS A 603 -5.13 4.63 11.32
N GLU A 604 -6.21 3.92 11.03
CA GLU A 604 -6.28 2.47 10.88
C GLU A 604 -5.81 2.04 9.47
N ASP A 605 -5.48 0.75 9.30
CA ASP A 605 -5.21 0.20 7.97
C ASP A 605 -6.52 -0.02 7.20
N LEU A 606 -6.44 0.10 5.88
CA LEU A 606 -7.58 0.02 4.97
C LEU A 606 -7.26 -0.96 3.85
N LEU A 607 -8.17 -1.90 3.65
CA LEU A 607 -8.18 -2.84 2.53
C LEU A 607 -9.35 -2.50 1.61
N VAL A 608 -9.08 -2.43 0.31
CA VAL A 608 -10.13 -2.47 -0.72
C VAL A 608 -10.12 -3.86 -1.32
N LEU A 609 -11.23 -4.58 -1.18
CA LEU A 609 -11.43 -5.93 -1.69
C LEU A 609 -12.43 -5.90 -2.83
N GLU A 610 -12.27 -6.77 -3.83
CA GLU A 610 -13.22 -6.93 -4.93
C GLU A 610 -13.62 -8.39 -5.07
N LYS A 611 -14.93 -8.66 -5.12
CA LYS A 611 -15.44 -9.99 -5.41
C LYS A 611 -15.05 -10.37 -6.83
N SER A 612 -14.28 -11.46 -6.98
CA SER A 612 -13.88 -11.95 -8.29
C SER A 612 -15.10 -12.21 -9.19
N ILE A 613 -14.99 -11.76 -10.43
CA ILE A 613 -15.93 -12.11 -11.48
C ILE A 613 -15.55 -13.51 -11.93
N SER A 614 -16.38 -14.52 -11.63
CA SER A 614 -16.18 -15.87 -12.17
C SER A 614 -16.10 -15.78 -13.69
N LYS A 615 -15.00 -16.26 -14.27
CA LYS A 615 -14.80 -16.32 -15.73
C LYS A 615 -15.78 -17.25 -16.41
#